data_AF-A0A2H1V573-F1
#
_entry.id   AF-A0A2H1V573-F1
#
_cell.length_a   1.000
_cell.length_b   1.000
_cell.length_c   1.000
_cell.angle_alpha   90.00
_cell.angle_beta   90.00
_cell.angle_gamma   90.00
#
_symmetry.space_group_name_H-M   'P 1'
#
loop_
_entity.id
_entity.type
_entity.pdbx_description
1 polymer ?
#
loop_
_entity_poly.entity_id
_entity_poly.type
_entity_poly.pdbx_seq_one_letter_code
_entity_poly.pdbx_strand_id
1 'polypeptide(L)'
;MDDDDYWNTSETKAKAFSFDDDVLSTQEILAIGQKSYASPGQSEESLFNNISISTVQSAAIPLNSLVSSKVLDLILLAQSGKDPSKETKYEPEQTVAMTLKRLTLGRSCSLHVHRSMKSKTELLDGALAIGDGNAVLTVVLFLIQTLNKKLVYELLSSRPVALNHYIAFLQNEGKISELTDLLTMLGRSPDAAMYQYQHTVKTQGNNVDVLLRKLGNLLANHFNQPGVDQHQAKMIADYVKLLEWQKHVNKPELPYKSVIEWLAYNCSHHWHEGAGNAMSPLTLCQRHQITPLQYDWVVLNVHAKSGKWDIVESLFTKKDWFGRTTISSNIPMETLLSRLSQLQASKQLLASCLNKVASSDDRLRLAHIYKIHAVVIETLAKQKDRTALTNYKMTLNPQSEEYILAENTLRDNVSHLGDVKEIMVTC
;
A
#
# COMPACT_ATOMS: atom_id res chain seq x y z
N MET A 1 0.68 -13.38 -59.04
CA MET A 1 1.22 -14.42 -58.15
C MET A 1 1.03 -13.83 -56.78
N ASP A 2 -0.08 -14.24 -56.18
CA ASP A 2 -0.77 -13.54 -55.11
C ASP A 2 -0.24 -14.03 -53.76
N ASP A 3 0.17 -13.11 -52.90
CA ASP A 3 0.68 -13.37 -51.53
C ASP A 3 -0.45 -13.44 -50.48
N ASP A 4 -1.72 -13.36 -50.90
CA ASP A 4 -2.89 -13.32 -50.00
C ASP A 4 -3.42 -14.70 -49.57
N ASP A 5 -2.85 -15.79 -50.08
CA ASP A 5 -3.34 -17.17 -49.81
C ASP A 5 -2.67 -17.85 -48.60
N TYR A 6 -1.67 -17.23 -47.97
CA TYR A 6 -0.99 -17.83 -46.81
C TYR A 6 -1.85 -17.86 -45.53
N TRP A 7 -2.80 -16.93 -45.39
CA TRP A 7 -3.58 -16.76 -44.16
C TRP A 7 -4.90 -17.54 -44.10
N ASN A 8 -5.34 -18.17 -45.19
CA ASN A 8 -6.67 -18.80 -45.27
C ASN A 8 -6.67 -20.33 -45.33
N THR A 9 -5.55 -20.99 -45.06
CA THR A 9 -5.51 -22.46 -44.93
C THR A 9 -5.86 -22.89 -43.51
N SER A 10 -6.76 -23.86 -43.39
CA SER A 10 -7.37 -24.35 -42.15
C SER A 10 -6.40 -25.06 -41.18
N GLU A 11 -5.11 -25.17 -41.50
CA GLU A 11 -4.08 -25.77 -40.63
C GLU A 11 -3.36 -24.76 -39.72
N THR A 12 -3.38 -23.45 -40.02
CA THR A 12 -2.74 -22.41 -39.17
C THR A 12 -3.64 -21.88 -38.05
N LYS A 13 -4.95 -22.19 -38.09
CA LYS A 13 -5.89 -21.88 -36.99
C LYS A 13 -5.76 -22.78 -35.76
N ALA A 14 -5.06 -23.92 -35.86
CA ALA A 14 -4.96 -24.89 -34.78
C ALA A 14 -3.77 -24.66 -33.81
N LYS A 15 -2.92 -23.65 -34.04
CA LYS A 15 -1.72 -23.39 -33.22
C LYS A 15 -1.45 -21.91 -32.90
N ALA A 16 -2.48 -21.06 -32.88
CA ALA A 16 -2.35 -19.70 -32.35
C ALA A 16 -2.69 -19.69 -30.85
N PHE A 17 -1.72 -19.28 -30.03
CA PHE A 17 -1.84 -19.10 -28.59
C PHE A 17 -2.98 -18.16 -28.22
N SER A 18 -4.03 -18.68 -27.58
CA SER A 18 -5.00 -17.88 -26.84
C SER A 18 -4.47 -17.67 -25.42
N PHE A 19 -4.18 -16.42 -25.07
CA PHE A 19 -4.13 -15.98 -23.68
C PHE A 19 -5.54 -15.52 -23.32
N ASP A 20 -6.35 -16.45 -22.83
CA ASP A 20 -7.57 -16.14 -22.10
C ASP A 20 -7.75 -17.19 -21.01
N ASP A 21 -8.05 -16.69 -19.82
CA ASP A 21 -7.89 -17.31 -18.51
C ASP A 21 -8.62 -18.65 -18.31
N ASP A 22 -7.96 -19.51 -17.54
CA ASP A 22 -8.44 -20.77 -17.01
C ASP A 22 -9.76 -20.60 -16.22
N VAL A 23 -10.89 -20.92 -16.85
CA VAL A 23 -12.13 -21.20 -16.15
C VAL A 23 -12.46 -22.67 -16.33
N LEU A 24 -12.11 -23.47 -15.31
CA LEU A 24 -12.47 -24.89 -15.23
C LEU A 24 -13.99 -25.06 -15.35
N SER A 25 -14.42 -25.99 -16.20
CA SER A 25 -15.83 -26.34 -16.29
C SER A 25 -16.31 -27.05 -15.03
N THR A 26 -17.60 -26.91 -14.69
CA THR A 26 -18.21 -27.57 -13.51
C THR A 26 -18.09 -29.09 -13.50
N GLN A 27 -17.88 -29.71 -14.66
CA GLN A 27 -17.64 -31.15 -14.78
C GLN A 27 -16.18 -31.55 -14.48
N GLU A 28 -15.22 -30.64 -14.69
CA GLU A 28 -13.81 -30.85 -14.33
C GLU A 28 -13.57 -30.66 -12.83
N ILE A 29 -14.26 -29.70 -12.20
CA ILE A 29 -14.19 -29.46 -10.74
C ILE A 29 -14.69 -30.69 -9.94
N LEU A 30 -15.70 -31.39 -10.44
CA LEU A 30 -16.24 -32.60 -9.80
C LEU A 30 -15.33 -33.84 -9.97
N ALA A 31 -14.39 -33.82 -10.91
CA ALA A 31 -13.49 -34.94 -11.20
C ALA A 31 -12.14 -34.89 -10.44
N ILE A 32 -11.84 -33.78 -9.75
CA ILE A 32 -10.58 -33.59 -9.01
C ILE A 32 -10.50 -34.48 -7.75
N GLY A 33 -11.63 -35.00 -7.27
CA GLY A 33 -11.69 -35.86 -6.08
C GLY A 33 -11.49 -37.37 -6.32
N GLN A 34 -11.30 -37.85 -7.56
CA GLN A 34 -11.34 -39.30 -7.87
C GLN A 34 -10.19 -39.84 -8.73
N LYS A 35 -9.09 -39.12 -8.92
CA LYS A 35 -7.91 -39.68 -9.61
C LYS A 35 -6.68 -39.68 -8.72
N SER A 36 -6.33 -40.89 -8.24
CA SER A 36 -5.00 -41.19 -7.72
C SER A 36 -3.99 -41.08 -8.86
N TYR A 37 -3.21 -39.99 -8.87
CA TYR A 37 -1.98 -39.94 -9.65
C TYR A 37 -0.94 -40.81 -8.94
N ALA A 38 -0.82 -42.05 -9.37
CA ALA A 38 0.38 -42.84 -9.12
C ALA A 38 1.45 -42.39 -10.11
N SER A 39 2.53 -41.80 -9.60
CA SER A 39 3.82 -41.82 -10.27
C SER A 39 4.92 -42.09 -9.24
N PRO A 40 5.98 -42.83 -9.61
CA PRO A 40 6.74 -43.65 -8.68
C PRO A 40 7.97 -42.92 -8.12
N GLY A 41 8.20 -43.08 -6.81
CA GLY A 41 9.53 -42.90 -6.23
C GLY A 41 9.59 -42.05 -4.97
N GLN A 42 9.91 -42.73 -3.86
CA GLN A 42 10.64 -42.23 -2.68
C GLN A 42 9.86 -41.50 -1.57
N SER A 43 9.51 -42.28 -0.53
CA SER A 43 9.84 -42.12 0.92
C SER A 43 9.98 -40.68 1.46
N GLU A 44 9.29 -40.21 2.51
CA GLU A 44 9.03 -40.81 3.83
C GLU A 44 7.87 -40.13 4.59
N GLU A 45 7.28 -40.93 5.49
CA GLU A 45 6.64 -40.62 6.78
C GLU A 45 5.40 -39.69 6.86
N SER A 46 4.22 -40.31 7.04
CA SER A 46 3.10 -39.71 7.77
C SER A 46 2.63 -40.61 8.94
N LEU A 47 2.67 -40.00 10.12
CA LEU A 47 2.62 -40.59 11.47
C LEU A 47 1.21 -40.98 11.98
N PHE A 48 0.31 -41.47 11.14
CA PHE A 48 -1.05 -41.84 11.59
C PHE A 48 -1.56 -43.24 11.19
N ASN A 49 -0.74 -44.08 10.58
CA ASN A 49 -1.08 -45.49 10.38
C ASN A 49 -0.56 -46.34 11.54
N ASN A 50 -1.29 -46.37 12.66
CA ASN A 50 -1.30 -47.51 13.58
C ASN A 50 -2.50 -47.43 14.53
N ILE A 51 -3.70 -47.67 13.98
CA ILE A 51 -4.75 -48.34 14.75
C ILE A 51 -5.24 -49.50 13.90
N SER A 52 -4.81 -50.69 14.28
CA SER A 52 -5.23 -51.97 13.75
C SER A 52 -6.72 -52.20 14.08
N ILE A 53 -7.62 -51.81 13.18
CA ILE A 53 -9.04 -52.24 13.24
C ILE A 53 -9.18 -53.50 12.39
N SER A 54 -8.52 -54.57 12.83
CA SER A 54 -8.95 -55.92 12.47
C SER A 54 -9.96 -56.35 13.53
N THR A 55 -11.17 -56.70 13.07
CA THR A 55 -12.38 -57.15 13.80
C THR A 55 -13.35 -56.07 14.28
N VAL A 56 -13.99 -55.36 13.34
CA VAL A 56 -15.43 -55.10 13.46
C VAL A 56 -16.04 -55.39 12.09
N GLN A 57 -16.85 -56.43 12.04
CA GLN A 57 -17.68 -56.75 10.89
C GLN A 57 -18.61 -55.54 10.65
N SER A 58 -18.33 -54.75 9.61
CA SER A 58 -19.18 -53.64 9.21
C SER A 58 -20.49 -54.24 8.70
N ALA A 59 -21.42 -54.46 9.63
CA ALA A 59 -22.82 -54.67 9.30
C ALA A 59 -23.26 -53.43 8.52
N ALA A 60 -23.47 -53.60 7.20
CA ALA A 60 -24.05 -52.57 6.37
C ALA A 60 -25.49 -52.34 6.88
N ILE A 61 -25.64 -51.35 7.76
CA ILE A 61 -26.94 -50.94 8.26
C ILE A 61 -27.67 -50.28 7.07
N PRO A 62 -28.85 -50.78 6.67
CA PRO A 62 -29.63 -50.16 5.62
C PRO A 62 -29.92 -48.69 5.98
N LEU A 63 -29.74 -47.74 5.05
CA LEU A 63 -29.93 -46.29 5.27
C LEU A 63 -31.30 -45.94 5.88
N ASN A 64 -32.31 -46.75 5.55
CA ASN A 64 -33.67 -46.77 6.08
C ASN A 64 -33.78 -47.10 7.59
N SER A 65 -32.72 -47.60 8.23
CA SER A 65 -32.62 -47.77 9.69
C SER A 65 -32.04 -46.55 10.40
N LEU A 66 -31.29 -45.70 9.69
CA LEU A 66 -30.67 -44.49 10.26
C LEU A 66 -31.54 -43.25 10.03
N VAL A 67 -32.32 -43.26 8.95
CA VAL A 67 -33.16 -42.14 8.53
C VAL A 67 -34.47 -42.70 7.97
N SER A 68 -35.60 -42.18 8.44
CA SER A 68 -36.93 -42.56 7.92
C SER A 68 -37.00 -42.35 6.40
N SER A 69 -37.62 -43.26 5.68
CA SER A 69 -37.84 -43.16 4.22
C SER A 69 -38.40 -41.79 3.80
N LYS A 70 -39.28 -41.21 4.62
CA LYS A 70 -39.84 -39.86 4.37
C LYS A 70 -38.78 -38.76 4.41
N VAL A 71 -37.79 -38.87 5.29
CA VAL A 71 -36.71 -37.88 5.42
C VAL A 71 -35.70 -38.05 4.28
N LEU A 72 -35.44 -39.29 3.86
CA LEU A 72 -34.58 -39.57 2.71
C LEU A 72 -35.18 -39.02 1.41
N ASP A 73 -36.49 -39.18 1.22
CA ASP A 73 -37.22 -38.60 0.09
C ASP A 73 -37.20 -37.07 0.13
N LEU A 74 -37.33 -36.46 1.30
CA LEU A 74 -37.22 -35.00 1.46
C LEU A 74 -35.82 -34.47 1.15
N ILE A 75 -34.77 -35.23 1.49
CA ILE A 75 -33.38 -34.88 1.16
C ILE A 75 -33.13 -34.99 -0.36
N LEU A 76 -33.62 -36.05 -0.99
CA LEU A 76 -33.56 -36.25 -2.45
C LEU A 76 -34.36 -35.17 -3.19
N LEU A 77 -35.55 -34.81 -2.70
CA LEU A 77 -36.37 -33.72 -3.23
C LEU A 77 -35.69 -32.36 -3.08
N ALA A 78 -35.04 -32.09 -1.95
CA ALA A 78 -34.32 -30.85 -1.69
C ALA A 78 -33.07 -30.69 -2.59
N GLN A 79 -32.43 -31.79 -2.99
CA GLN A 79 -31.27 -31.80 -3.88
C GLN A 79 -31.66 -31.83 -5.37
N SER A 80 -32.84 -32.36 -5.72
CA SER A 80 -33.33 -32.43 -7.10
C SER A 80 -33.79 -31.08 -7.68
N GLY A 81 -33.97 -30.04 -6.86
CA GLY A 81 -34.47 -28.73 -7.31
C GLY A 81 -35.92 -28.74 -7.83
N LYS A 82 -36.69 -29.81 -7.60
CA LYS A 82 -38.12 -29.91 -7.96
C LYS A 82 -38.99 -29.69 -6.72
N ASP A 83 -39.80 -28.63 -6.74
CA ASP A 83 -40.80 -28.36 -5.70
C ASP A 83 -41.95 -29.40 -5.72
N PRO A 84 -42.50 -29.79 -4.56
CA PRO A 84 -43.57 -30.79 -4.45
C PRO A 84 -44.94 -30.15 -4.73
N SER A 85 -45.14 -29.63 -5.94
CA SER A 85 -46.44 -29.10 -6.37
C SER A 85 -46.66 -29.36 -7.85
N LYS A 86 -46.77 -30.64 -8.21
CA LYS A 86 -47.53 -31.05 -9.39
C LYS A 86 -48.74 -31.81 -8.93
N GLU A 87 -49.62 -31.12 -8.20
CA GLU A 87 -51.05 -31.38 -8.19
C GLU A 87 -51.73 -30.23 -7.45
N THR A 88 -52.79 -29.72 -8.07
CA THR A 88 -53.68 -28.65 -7.60
C THR A 88 -53.21 -27.21 -7.84
N LYS A 89 -54.01 -26.54 -8.69
CA LYS A 89 -54.05 -25.10 -8.96
C LYS A 89 -53.90 -24.29 -7.67
N TYR A 90 -52.84 -23.49 -7.59
CA TYR A 90 -52.67 -22.18 -6.94
C TYR A 90 -51.15 -21.99 -6.94
N GLU A 91 -50.59 -21.16 -7.84
CA GLU A 91 -49.22 -20.68 -7.63
C GLU A 91 -49.22 -20.08 -6.22
N PRO A 92 -48.44 -20.62 -5.25
CA PRO A 92 -48.35 -19.99 -3.96
C PRO A 92 -47.79 -18.60 -4.24
N GLU A 93 -48.52 -17.57 -3.84
CA GLU A 93 -48.11 -16.18 -3.91
C GLU A 93 -46.63 -16.14 -3.50
N GLN A 94 -45.71 -15.91 -4.44
CA GLN A 94 -44.29 -15.90 -4.13
C GLN A 94 -44.04 -14.68 -3.25
N THR A 95 -44.15 -14.90 -1.94
CA THR A 95 -43.95 -13.88 -0.94
C THR A 95 -42.51 -13.42 -0.98
N VAL A 96 -42.28 -12.16 -0.63
CA VAL A 96 -40.92 -11.58 -0.55
C VAL A 96 -39.99 -12.47 0.26
N ALA A 97 -40.46 -13.04 1.38
CA ALA A 97 -39.69 -13.95 2.22
C ALA A 97 -39.24 -15.24 1.50
N MET A 98 -40.10 -15.83 0.66
CA MET A 98 -39.75 -17.03 -0.12
C MET A 98 -38.73 -16.71 -1.22
N THR A 99 -38.90 -15.57 -1.89
CA THR A 99 -37.94 -15.09 -2.91
C THR A 99 -36.57 -14.85 -2.30
N LEU A 100 -36.50 -14.15 -1.17
CA LEU A 100 -35.25 -13.86 -0.48
C LEU A 100 -34.56 -15.12 0.06
N LYS A 101 -35.33 -16.07 0.61
CA LYS A 101 -34.78 -17.37 1.05
C LYS A 101 -34.19 -18.16 -0.12
N ARG A 102 -34.77 -18.09 -1.31
CA ARG A 102 -34.21 -18.74 -2.50
C ARG A 102 -32.94 -18.04 -2.98
N LEU A 103 -32.95 -16.72 -2.98
CA LEU A 103 -31.83 -15.88 -3.39
C LEU A 103 -30.59 -16.12 -2.53
N THR A 104 -30.74 -16.19 -1.21
CA THR A 104 -29.63 -16.43 -0.26
C THR A 104 -29.09 -17.86 -0.32
N LEU A 105 -29.93 -18.81 -0.72
CA LEU A 105 -29.54 -20.19 -0.97
C LEU A 105 -29.00 -20.41 -2.40
N GLY A 106 -28.84 -19.35 -3.20
CA GLY A 106 -28.35 -19.43 -4.58
C GLY A 106 -29.28 -20.18 -5.55
N ARG A 107 -30.57 -20.30 -5.20
CA ARG A 107 -31.57 -21.01 -6.02
C ARG A 107 -32.22 -20.04 -7.02
N SER A 108 -32.60 -20.56 -8.19
CA SER A 108 -33.31 -19.77 -9.21
C SER A 108 -34.62 -19.19 -8.66
N CYS A 109 -34.78 -17.88 -8.73
CA CYS A 109 -36.01 -17.17 -8.35
C CYS A 109 -36.37 -16.08 -9.36
N SER A 110 -37.66 -15.89 -9.64
CA SER A 110 -38.14 -14.90 -10.59
C SER A 110 -38.52 -13.60 -9.88
N LEU A 111 -37.66 -12.58 -9.94
CA LEU A 111 -37.93 -11.29 -9.31
C LEU A 111 -39.07 -10.51 -9.99
N HIS A 112 -39.41 -10.84 -11.24
CA HIS A 112 -40.51 -10.25 -12.01
C HIS A 112 -41.91 -10.47 -11.43
N VAL A 113 -42.07 -11.35 -10.44
CA VAL A 113 -43.33 -11.51 -9.69
C VAL A 113 -43.61 -10.26 -8.84
N HIS A 114 -42.57 -9.56 -8.39
CA HIS A 114 -42.68 -8.31 -7.63
C HIS A 114 -42.86 -7.10 -8.56
N ARG A 115 -44.11 -6.84 -8.99
CA ARG A 115 -44.44 -5.75 -9.92
C ARG A 115 -44.70 -4.41 -9.25
N SER A 116 -45.29 -4.40 -8.05
CA SER A 116 -45.69 -3.17 -7.36
C SER A 116 -44.49 -2.47 -6.72
N MET A 117 -44.55 -1.14 -6.62
CA MET A 117 -43.51 -0.34 -5.97
C MET A 117 -43.31 -0.75 -4.51
N LYS A 118 -44.42 -0.96 -3.78
CA LYS A 118 -44.39 -1.42 -2.38
C LYS A 118 -43.67 -2.77 -2.24
N SER A 119 -43.98 -3.73 -3.11
CA SER A 119 -43.36 -5.06 -3.06
C SER A 119 -41.87 -5.03 -3.42
N LYS A 120 -41.47 -4.16 -4.35
CA LYS A 120 -40.06 -3.91 -4.69
C LYS A 120 -39.27 -3.28 -3.54
N THR A 121 -39.88 -2.35 -2.81
CA THR A 121 -39.27 -1.75 -1.61
C THR A 121 -39.13 -2.79 -0.49
N GLU A 122 -40.18 -3.57 -0.23
CA GLU A 122 -40.15 -4.65 0.77
C GLU A 122 -39.11 -5.72 0.43
N LEU A 123 -38.94 -6.03 -0.86
CA LEU A 123 -37.90 -6.95 -1.34
C LEU A 123 -36.50 -6.43 -1.04
N LEU A 124 -36.25 -5.14 -1.27
CA LEU A 124 -34.96 -4.51 -0.94
C LEU A 124 -34.71 -4.46 0.57
N ASP A 125 -35.72 -4.07 1.35
CA ASP A 125 -35.62 -4.00 2.81
C ASP A 125 -35.39 -5.38 3.42
N GLY A 126 -36.07 -6.40 2.92
CA GLY A 126 -35.86 -7.78 3.33
C GLY A 126 -34.47 -8.30 2.96
N ALA A 127 -33.96 -7.98 1.76
CA ALA A 127 -32.59 -8.35 1.37
C ALA A 127 -31.55 -7.69 2.29
N LEU A 128 -31.74 -6.42 2.63
CA LEU A 128 -30.89 -5.69 3.57
C LEU A 128 -30.94 -6.27 4.98
N ALA A 129 -32.11 -6.69 5.46
CA ALA A 129 -32.27 -7.31 6.77
C ALA A 129 -31.53 -8.66 6.88
N ILE A 130 -31.42 -9.40 5.78
CA ILE A 130 -30.67 -10.66 5.74
C ILE A 130 -29.16 -10.42 5.71
N GLY A 131 -28.72 -9.31 5.10
CA GLY A 131 -27.32 -8.90 5.07
C GLY A 131 -26.43 -9.66 4.07
N ASP A 132 -27.03 -10.41 3.14
CA ASP A 132 -26.30 -11.05 2.04
C ASP A 132 -26.06 -10.03 0.91
N GLY A 133 -24.81 -9.66 0.69
CA GLY A 133 -24.42 -8.66 -0.32
C GLY A 133 -24.77 -9.06 -1.76
N ASN A 134 -24.74 -10.35 -2.09
CA ASN A 134 -25.10 -10.84 -3.42
C ASN A 134 -26.61 -10.73 -3.65
N ALA A 135 -27.39 -11.06 -2.61
CA ALA A 135 -28.83 -10.88 -2.62
C ALA A 135 -29.22 -9.41 -2.77
N VAL A 136 -28.60 -8.52 -1.98
CA VAL A 136 -28.83 -7.07 -2.06
C VAL A 136 -28.49 -6.54 -3.46
N LEU A 137 -27.32 -6.87 -4.01
CA LEU A 137 -26.91 -6.42 -5.33
C LEU A 137 -27.86 -6.92 -6.43
N THR A 138 -28.26 -8.20 -6.39
CA THR A 138 -29.19 -8.79 -7.37
C THR A 138 -30.54 -8.07 -7.37
N VAL A 139 -31.07 -7.77 -6.18
CA VAL A 139 -32.32 -6.99 -6.05
C VAL A 139 -32.12 -5.58 -6.60
N VAL A 140 -31.01 -4.90 -6.26
CA VAL A 140 -30.73 -3.54 -6.77
C VAL A 140 -30.64 -3.50 -8.29
N LEU A 141 -29.96 -4.47 -8.93
CA LEU A 141 -29.90 -4.58 -10.39
C LEU A 141 -31.28 -4.78 -11.01
N PHE A 142 -32.13 -5.61 -10.41
CA PHE A 142 -33.52 -5.76 -10.84
C PHE A 142 -34.33 -4.47 -10.72
N LEU A 143 -34.13 -3.67 -9.66
CA LEU A 143 -34.78 -2.38 -9.51
C LEU A 143 -34.33 -1.40 -10.61
N ILE A 144 -33.04 -1.35 -10.90
CA ILE A 144 -32.47 -0.49 -11.97
C ILE A 144 -33.06 -0.84 -13.34
N GLN A 145 -33.24 -2.14 -13.63
CA GLN A 145 -33.81 -2.59 -14.90
C GLN A 145 -35.31 -2.32 -15.04
N THR A 146 -36.04 -2.25 -13.93
CA THR A 146 -37.51 -2.25 -13.95
C THR A 146 -38.17 -0.96 -13.46
N LEU A 147 -37.40 0.00 -12.93
CA LEU A 147 -37.91 1.28 -12.44
C LEU A 147 -37.26 2.45 -13.18
N ASN A 148 -37.94 3.60 -13.15
CA ASN A 148 -37.35 4.85 -13.64
C ASN A 148 -36.17 5.27 -12.73
N LYS A 149 -35.08 5.74 -13.35
CA LYS A 149 -33.86 6.23 -12.69
C LYS A 149 -34.14 7.10 -11.46
N LYS A 150 -35.05 8.08 -11.55
CA LYS A 150 -35.38 8.97 -10.41
C LYS A 150 -35.86 8.21 -9.18
N LEU A 151 -36.73 7.22 -9.37
CA LEU A 151 -37.28 6.40 -8.27
C LEU A 151 -36.22 5.48 -7.67
N VAL A 152 -35.34 4.92 -8.52
CA VAL A 152 -34.22 4.10 -8.07
C VAL A 152 -33.30 4.92 -7.17
N TYR A 153 -32.98 6.15 -7.56
CA TYR A 153 -32.12 7.02 -6.76
C TYR A 153 -32.75 7.42 -5.43
N GLU A 154 -34.05 7.70 -5.39
CA GLU A 154 -34.78 7.96 -4.15
C GLU A 154 -34.78 6.74 -3.21
N LEU A 155 -34.93 5.54 -3.77
CA LEU A 155 -34.83 4.30 -2.99
C LEU A 155 -33.43 4.04 -2.45
N LEU A 156 -32.38 4.28 -3.26
CA LEU A 156 -31.00 4.05 -2.87
C LEU A 156 -30.47 5.14 -1.93
N SER A 157 -30.89 6.39 -2.08
CA SER A 157 -30.47 7.50 -1.21
C SER A 157 -30.94 7.30 0.23
N SER A 158 -32.11 6.67 0.42
CA SER A 158 -32.64 6.29 1.73
C SER A 158 -32.00 5.02 2.32
N ARG A 159 -31.18 4.29 1.54
CA ARG A 159 -30.61 2.98 1.92
C ARG A 159 -29.11 2.92 1.59
N PRO A 160 -28.24 3.49 2.44
CA PRO A 160 -26.81 3.62 2.14
C PRO A 160 -26.09 2.28 1.92
N VAL A 161 -26.51 1.21 2.58
CA VAL A 161 -25.91 -0.13 2.41
C VAL A 161 -26.12 -0.65 0.98
N ALA A 162 -27.37 -0.59 0.47
CA ALA A 162 -27.69 -0.98 -0.90
C ALA A 162 -26.97 -0.10 -1.93
N LEU A 163 -26.92 1.21 -1.67
CA LEU A 163 -26.18 2.16 -2.50
C LEU A 163 -24.69 1.83 -2.57
N ASN A 164 -24.06 1.51 -1.44
CA ASN A 164 -22.64 1.16 -1.40
C ASN A 164 -22.33 -0.13 -2.16
N HIS A 165 -23.19 -1.15 -2.07
CA HIS A 165 -23.06 -2.37 -2.89
C HIS A 165 -23.12 -2.04 -4.39
N TYR A 166 -24.03 -1.16 -4.80
CA TYR A 166 -24.14 -0.77 -6.20
C TYR A 166 -22.96 0.08 -6.69
N ILE A 167 -22.49 1.02 -5.86
CA ILE A 167 -21.28 1.81 -6.13
C ILE A 167 -20.07 0.88 -6.32
N ALA A 168 -19.87 -0.09 -5.43
CA ALA A 168 -18.78 -1.06 -5.51
C ALA A 168 -18.88 -1.92 -6.78
N PHE A 169 -20.08 -2.36 -7.14
CA PHE A 169 -20.33 -3.07 -8.40
C PHE A 169 -19.94 -2.22 -9.62
N LEU A 170 -20.39 -0.97 -9.71
CA LEU A 170 -20.04 -0.10 -10.84
C LEU A 170 -18.55 0.19 -10.94
N GLN A 171 -17.84 0.28 -9.81
CA GLN A 171 -16.38 0.43 -9.79
C GLN A 171 -15.67 -0.81 -10.33
N ASN A 172 -16.07 -1.99 -9.88
CA ASN A 172 -15.46 -3.26 -10.28
C ASN A 172 -15.68 -3.54 -11.77
N GLU A 173 -16.88 -3.27 -12.28
CA GLU A 173 -17.23 -3.42 -13.70
C GLU A 173 -16.68 -2.30 -14.58
N GLY A 174 -16.04 -1.28 -14.01
CA GLY A 174 -15.49 -0.14 -14.76
C GLY A 174 -16.53 0.78 -15.41
N LYS A 175 -17.80 0.73 -14.96
CA LYS A 175 -18.93 1.53 -15.47
C LYS A 175 -18.92 2.95 -14.90
N ILE A 176 -17.88 3.70 -15.21
CA ILE A 176 -17.64 5.01 -14.58
C ILE A 176 -18.66 6.06 -14.95
N SER A 177 -19.18 6.08 -16.18
CA SER A 177 -20.23 7.03 -16.59
C SER A 177 -21.48 6.88 -15.72
N GLU A 178 -21.95 5.64 -15.53
CA GLU A 178 -23.10 5.33 -14.68
C GLU A 178 -22.84 5.69 -13.22
N LEU A 179 -21.62 5.44 -12.72
CA LEU A 179 -21.22 5.80 -11.37
C LEU A 179 -21.18 7.33 -11.15
N THR A 180 -20.63 8.08 -12.10
CA THR A 180 -20.57 9.54 -12.01
C THR A 180 -21.96 10.16 -12.08
N ASP A 181 -22.85 9.62 -12.92
CA ASP A 181 -24.24 10.08 -13.04
C ASP A 181 -25.01 9.83 -11.75
N LEU A 182 -24.87 8.61 -11.18
CA LEU A 182 -25.46 8.23 -9.90
C LEU A 182 -25.02 9.19 -8.79
N LEU A 183 -23.71 9.38 -8.63
CA LEU A 183 -23.17 10.23 -7.57
C LEU A 183 -23.55 11.70 -7.75
N THR A 184 -23.56 12.21 -8.98
CA THR A 184 -23.98 13.58 -9.28
C THR A 184 -25.44 13.80 -8.90
N MET A 185 -26.34 12.87 -9.23
CA MET A 185 -27.76 12.97 -8.87
C MET A 185 -28.02 12.84 -7.37
N LEU A 186 -27.14 12.17 -6.64
CA LEU A 186 -27.17 12.11 -5.17
C LEU A 186 -26.54 13.35 -4.51
N GLY A 187 -26.13 14.36 -5.28
CA GLY A 187 -25.45 15.56 -4.78
C GLY A 187 -24.01 15.30 -4.33
N ARG A 188 -23.43 14.14 -4.67
CA ARG A 188 -22.07 13.72 -4.33
C ARG A 188 -21.09 13.98 -5.48
N SER A 189 -21.18 15.16 -6.08
CA SER A 189 -20.33 15.58 -7.20
C SER A 189 -18.81 15.50 -6.92
N PRO A 190 -18.31 15.81 -5.70
CA PRO A 190 -16.89 15.63 -5.38
C PRO A 190 -16.43 14.17 -5.46
N ASP A 191 -17.26 13.24 -4.97
CA ASP A 191 -16.97 11.81 -5.04
C ASP A 191 -16.95 11.33 -6.49
N ALA A 192 -17.91 11.80 -7.30
CA ALA A 192 -17.96 11.50 -8.74
C ALA A 192 -16.65 11.91 -9.44
N ALA A 193 -16.17 13.13 -9.18
CA ALA A 193 -14.93 13.63 -9.74
C ALA A 193 -13.71 12.79 -9.31
N MET A 194 -13.67 12.34 -8.06
CA MET A 194 -12.59 11.49 -7.55
C MET A 194 -12.58 10.11 -8.23
N TYR A 195 -13.73 9.47 -8.41
CA TYR A 195 -13.80 8.20 -9.15
C TYR A 195 -13.39 8.36 -10.62
N GLN A 196 -13.82 9.45 -11.26
CA GLN A 196 -13.41 9.77 -12.62
C GLN A 196 -11.90 9.99 -12.72
N TYR A 197 -11.31 10.68 -11.75
CA TYR A 197 -9.86 10.85 -11.63
C TYR A 197 -9.15 9.50 -11.53
N GLN A 198 -9.54 8.66 -10.57
CA GLN A 198 -8.94 7.34 -10.36
C GLN A 198 -9.02 6.46 -11.60
N HIS A 199 -10.17 6.41 -12.25
CA HIS A 199 -10.34 5.65 -13.48
C HIS A 199 -9.48 6.19 -14.61
N THR A 200 -9.42 7.53 -14.76
CA THR A 200 -8.59 8.17 -15.79
C THR A 200 -7.13 7.76 -15.63
N VAL A 201 -6.58 7.85 -14.42
CA VAL A 201 -5.20 7.47 -14.12
C VAL A 201 -4.95 5.98 -14.38
N LYS A 202 -5.88 5.09 -13.98
CA LYS A 202 -5.74 3.64 -14.18
C LYS A 202 -5.82 3.21 -15.65
N THR A 203 -6.64 3.89 -16.45
CA THR A 203 -6.94 3.46 -17.84
C THR A 203 -6.11 4.14 -18.91
N GLN A 204 -5.53 5.32 -18.66
CA GLN A 204 -4.78 6.03 -19.71
C GLN A 204 -3.45 5.34 -20.10
N GLY A 205 -2.94 4.42 -19.28
CA GLY A 205 -1.66 3.75 -19.55
C GLY A 205 -0.52 4.76 -19.74
N ASN A 206 0.31 4.55 -20.76
CA ASN A 206 1.51 5.34 -21.04
C ASN A 206 1.29 6.60 -21.92
N ASN A 207 0.04 7.03 -22.13
CA ASN A 207 -0.24 8.22 -22.94
C ASN A 207 -0.35 9.49 -22.08
N VAL A 208 0.78 10.17 -21.85
CA VAL A 208 0.87 11.40 -21.04
C VAL A 208 0.01 12.53 -21.59
N ASP A 209 -0.07 12.71 -22.92
CA ASP A 209 -0.84 13.78 -23.55
C ASP A 209 -2.34 13.66 -23.28
N VAL A 210 -2.90 12.46 -23.46
CA VAL A 210 -4.31 12.22 -23.19
C VAL A 210 -4.60 12.33 -21.69
N LEU A 211 -3.69 11.84 -20.85
CA LEU A 211 -3.81 11.95 -19.39
C LEU A 211 -3.83 13.42 -18.95
N LEU A 212 -2.87 14.24 -19.39
CA LEU A 212 -2.80 15.67 -19.08
C LEU A 212 -4.08 16.40 -19.48
N ARG A 213 -4.57 16.15 -20.71
CA ARG A 213 -5.80 16.77 -21.19
C ARG A 213 -7.01 16.38 -20.33
N LYS A 214 -7.16 15.09 -20.01
CA LYS A 214 -8.28 14.61 -19.18
C LYS A 214 -8.22 15.13 -17.75
N LEU A 215 -7.03 15.13 -17.13
CA LEU A 215 -6.83 15.66 -15.78
C LEU A 215 -7.03 17.18 -15.72
N GLY A 216 -6.54 17.92 -16.72
CA GLY A 216 -6.77 19.36 -16.84
C GLY A 216 -8.26 19.69 -16.93
N ASN A 217 -9.01 18.95 -17.73
CA ASN A 217 -10.48 19.09 -17.82
C ASN A 217 -11.16 18.77 -16.48
N LEU A 218 -10.73 17.71 -15.78
CA LEU A 218 -11.27 17.33 -14.46
C LEU A 218 -11.01 18.43 -13.42
N LEU A 219 -9.80 18.98 -13.41
CA LEU A 219 -9.42 20.06 -12.50
C LEU A 219 -10.27 21.31 -12.74
N ALA A 220 -10.41 21.75 -14.00
CA ALA A 220 -11.17 22.93 -14.37
C ALA A 220 -12.68 22.77 -14.08
N ASN A 221 -13.27 21.64 -14.45
CA ASN A 221 -14.72 21.45 -14.41
C ASN A 221 -15.24 21.00 -13.05
N HIS A 222 -14.43 20.30 -12.24
CA HIS A 222 -14.89 19.72 -10.98
C HIS A 222 -14.11 20.21 -9.78
N PHE A 223 -12.78 20.13 -9.78
CA PHE A 223 -12.00 20.39 -8.56
C PHE A 223 -11.79 21.87 -8.24
N ASN A 224 -11.89 22.76 -9.23
CA ASN A 224 -11.83 24.21 -9.02
C ASN A 224 -13.20 24.84 -8.69
N GLN A 225 -14.23 24.02 -8.47
CA GLN A 225 -15.57 24.51 -8.14
C GLN A 225 -15.68 24.87 -6.64
N PRO A 226 -16.53 25.84 -6.27
CA PRO A 226 -16.80 26.16 -4.87
C PRO A 226 -17.36 24.95 -4.11
N GLY A 227 -16.87 24.72 -2.89
CA GLY A 227 -17.33 23.61 -2.03
C GLY A 227 -16.58 22.29 -2.18
N VAL A 228 -15.57 22.23 -3.05
CA VAL A 228 -14.65 21.08 -3.16
C VAL A 228 -13.48 21.21 -2.18
N ASP A 229 -12.97 20.07 -1.71
CA ASP A 229 -11.79 19.98 -0.86
C ASP A 229 -10.56 20.56 -1.57
N GLN A 230 -10.09 21.71 -1.06
CA GLN A 230 -8.93 22.42 -1.58
C GLN A 230 -7.65 21.58 -1.53
N HIS A 231 -7.54 20.65 -0.58
CA HIS A 231 -6.40 19.75 -0.49
C HIS A 231 -6.38 18.78 -1.67
N GLN A 232 -7.53 18.19 -2.03
CA GLN A 232 -7.65 17.30 -3.18
C GLN A 232 -7.37 18.03 -4.49
N ALA A 233 -7.92 19.23 -4.67
CA ALA A 233 -7.65 20.07 -5.83
C ALA A 233 -6.16 20.38 -5.98
N LYS A 234 -5.49 20.73 -4.87
CA LYS A 234 -4.04 20.97 -4.84
C LYS A 234 -3.24 19.73 -5.24
N MET A 235 -3.56 18.55 -4.70
CA MET A 235 -2.86 17.31 -5.03
C MET A 235 -2.94 16.98 -6.53
N ILE A 236 -4.11 17.15 -7.13
CA ILE A 236 -4.31 16.88 -8.57
C ILE A 236 -3.57 17.93 -9.41
N ALA A 237 -3.63 19.21 -9.01
CA ALA A 237 -2.87 20.26 -9.68
C ALA A 237 -1.35 20.01 -9.63
N ASP A 238 -0.81 19.58 -8.48
CA ASP A 238 0.61 19.28 -8.33
C ASP A 238 1.01 18.02 -9.13
N TYR A 239 0.11 17.04 -9.26
CA TYR A 239 0.31 15.89 -10.14
C TYR A 239 0.32 16.28 -11.63
N VAL A 240 -0.58 17.16 -12.07
CA VAL A 240 -0.58 17.70 -13.44
C VAL A 240 0.73 18.43 -13.73
N LYS A 241 1.20 19.30 -12.81
CA LYS A 241 2.49 19.98 -12.95
C LYS A 241 3.66 19.01 -13.07
N LEU A 242 3.64 17.89 -12.33
CA LEU A 242 4.66 16.84 -12.45
C LEU A 242 4.64 16.19 -13.83
N LEU A 243 3.46 15.82 -14.33
CA LEU A 243 3.32 15.21 -15.65
C LEU A 243 3.75 16.16 -16.78
N GLU A 244 3.45 17.46 -16.67
CA GLU A 244 3.92 18.48 -17.62
C GLU A 244 5.45 18.57 -17.65
N TRP A 245 6.09 18.56 -16.47
CA TRP A 245 7.54 18.57 -16.37
C TRP A 245 8.16 17.28 -16.90
N GLN A 246 7.60 16.11 -16.57
CA GLN A 246 8.06 14.81 -17.08
C GLN A 246 7.96 14.74 -18.61
N LYS A 247 6.87 15.27 -19.18
CA LYS A 247 6.71 15.40 -20.63
C LYS A 247 7.79 16.30 -21.24
N HIS A 248 8.08 17.44 -20.62
CA HIS A 248 9.10 18.38 -21.10
C HIS A 248 10.51 17.76 -21.09
N VAL A 249 10.86 17.07 -20.00
CA VAL A 249 12.14 16.40 -19.84
C VAL A 249 12.28 15.16 -20.73
N ASN A 250 11.17 14.48 -21.02
CA ASN A 250 11.06 13.38 -21.97
C ASN A 250 12.09 12.25 -21.75
N LYS A 251 12.07 11.62 -20.56
CA LYS A 251 12.92 10.44 -20.27
C LYS A 251 12.08 9.16 -20.23
N PRO A 252 12.22 8.26 -21.21
CA PRO A 252 11.41 7.05 -21.31
C PRO A 252 11.75 5.99 -20.25
N GLU A 253 12.90 6.10 -19.58
CA GLU A 253 13.36 5.16 -18.54
C GLU A 253 12.67 5.38 -17.18
N LEU A 254 12.06 6.56 -16.96
CA LEU A 254 11.41 6.94 -15.70
C LEU A 254 10.00 7.54 -15.90
N PRO A 255 9.10 6.85 -16.62
CA PRO A 255 7.76 7.35 -16.82
C PRO A 255 6.96 7.22 -15.52
N TYR A 256 6.13 8.22 -15.21
CA TYR A 256 5.17 8.20 -14.09
C TYR A 256 5.76 7.99 -12.70
N LYS A 257 7.06 8.27 -12.52
CA LYS A 257 7.71 8.21 -11.22
C LYS A 257 7.34 9.38 -10.32
N SER A 258 7.41 9.17 -9.01
CA SER A 258 7.15 10.21 -8.02
C SER A 258 8.21 11.32 -8.08
N VAL A 259 7.88 12.50 -7.52
CA VAL A 259 8.82 13.62 -7.40
C VAL A 259 10.09 13.21 -6.64
N ILE A 260 9.96 12.34 -5.63
CA ILE A 260 11.08 11.87 -4.81
C ILE A 260 11.99 10.90 -5.56
N GLU A 261 11.42 10.00 -6.38
CA GLU A 261 12.21 9.14 -7.27
C GLU A 261 12.97 9.96 -8.32
N TRP A 262 12.32 10.99 -8.88
CA TRP A 262 12.97 11.94 -9.79
C TRP A 262 14.07 12.75 -9.11
N LEU A 263 13.87 13.19 -7.87
CA LEU A 263 14.92 13.84 -7.11
C LEU A 263 16.12 12.91 -6.92
N ALA A 264 15.89 11.65 -6.60
CA ALA A 264 16.96 10.68 -6.45
C ALA A 264 17.73 10.45 -7.75
N TYR A 265 17.03 10.36 -8.88
CA TYR A 265 17.64 10.27 -10.21
C TYR A 265 18.47 11.52 -10.54
N ASN A 266 17.91 12.71 -10.31
CA ASN A 266 18.59 13.98 -10.57
C ASN A 266 19.83 14.13 -9.68
N CYS A 267 19.78 13.73 -8.40
CA CYS A 267 20.95 13.72 -7.53
C CYS A 267 22.04 12.76 -8.03
N SER A 268 21.65 11.62 -8.62
CA SER A 268 22.60 10.63 -9.10
C SER A 268 23.33 11.07 -10.38
N HIS A 269 22.62 11.72 -11.31
CA HIS A 269 23.10 11.98 -12.67
C HIS A 269 23.35 13.47 -12.98
N HIS A 270 22.69 14.38 -12.29
CA HIS A 270 22.61 15.80 -12.61
C HIS A 270 22.99 16.71 -11.42
N TRP A 271 23.75 16.18 -10.45
CA TRP A 271 24.12 16.89 -9.22
C TRP A 271 24.82 18.24 -9.45
N HIS A 272 25.67 18.31 -10.47
CA HIS A 272 26.47 19.50 -10.77
C HIS A 272 25.72 20.55 -11.60
N GLU A 273 24.47 20.26 -12.02
CA GLU A 273 23.68 21.22 -12.79
C GLU A 273 23.17 22.34 -11.89
N GLY A 274 23.45 23.58 -12.30
CA GLY A 274 23.01 24.77 -11.59
C GLY A 274 21.50 25.00 -11.63
N ALA A 275 21.02 25.86 -10.72
CA ALA A 275 19.63 26.30 -10.71
C ALA A 275 19.28 26.95 -12.06
N GLY A 276 18.19 26.48 -12.68
CA GLY A 276 17.73 26.89 -14.01
C GLY A 276 17.71 25.74 -15.01
N ASN A 277 18.53 24.71 -14.83
CA ASN A 277 18.40 23.48 -15.61
C ASN A 277 17.22 22.65 -15.09
N ALA A 278 16.34 22.20 -16.00
CA ALA A 278 15.16 21.40 -15.66
C ALA A 278 15.51 20.11 -14.89
N MET A 279 16.69 19.53 -15.13
CA MET A 279 17.18 18.30 -14.51
C MET A 279 18.00 18.53 -13.23
N SER A 280 18.25 19.79 -12.86
CA SER A 280 18.92 20.12 -11.60
C SER A 280 18.07 19.67 -10.41
N PRO A 281 18.65 18.99 -9.39
CA PRO A 281 17.96 18.67 -8.15
C PRO A 281 17.31 19.89 -7.48
N LEU A 282 17.99 21.04 -7.49
CA LEU A 282 17.52 22.28 -6.88
C LEU A 282 16.31 22.85 -7.62
N THR A 283 16.34 22.84 -8.95
CA THR A 283 15.20 23.31 -9.77
C THR A 283 13.98 22.42 -9.59
N LEU A 284 14.17 21.09 -9.50
CA LEU A 284 13.08 20.17 -9.20
C LEU A 284 12.47 20.46 -7.82
N CYS A 285 13.31 20.69 -6.79
CA CYS A 285 12.85 21.01 -5.44
C CYS A 285 12.02 22.29 -5.40
N GLN A 286 12.49 23.35 -6.06
CA GLN A 286 11.78 24.62 -6.13
C GLN A 286 10.44 24.47 -6.87
N ARG A 287 10.44 23.77 -8.01
CA ARG A 287 9.24 23.59 -8.85
C ARG A 287 8.14 22.80 -8.14
N HIS A 288 8.51 21.72 -7.46
CA HIS A 288 7.56 20.79 -6.82
C HIS A 288 7.45 20.97 -5.31
N GLN A 289 8.03 22.06 -4.77
CA GLN A 289 7.96 22.41 -3.35
C GLN A 289 8.42 21.27 -2.43
N ILE A 290 9.51 20.58 -2.82
CA ILE A 290 10.11 19.52 -2.00
C ILE A 290 10.65 20.17 -0.72
N THR A 291 10.28 19.62 0.42
CA THR A 291 10.69 20.18 1.72
C THR A 291 12.20 20.01 1.93
N PRO A 292 12.85 20.91 2.68
CA PRO A 292 14.28 20.77 3.00
C PRO A 292 14.62 19.44 3.67
N LEU A 293 13.72 18.91 4.52
CA LEU A 293 13.87 17.59 5.13
C LEU A 293 13.89 16.47 4.09
N GLN A 294 12.94 16.46 3.15
CA GLN A 294 12.91 15.46 2.08
C GLN A 294 14.14 15.56 1.19
N TYR A 295 14.58 16.78 0.87
CA TYR A 295 15.79 17.01 0.09
C TYR A 295 17.02 16.44 0.79
N ASP A 296 17.29 16.85 2.03
CA ASP A 296 18.43 16.37 2.81
C ASP A 296 18.41 14.84 2.92
N TRP A 297 17.24 14.24 3.13
CA TRP A 297 17.08 12.79 3.23
C TRP A 297 17.42 12.08 1.93
N VAL A 298 16.93 12.58 0.78
CA VAL A 298 17.20 11.97 -0.53
C VAL A 298 18.68 12.10 -0.89
N VAL A 299 19.27 13.29 -0.75
CA VAL A 299 20.68 13.55 -1.07
C VAL A 299 21.58 12.66 -0.21
N LEU A 300 21.35 12.60 1.11
CA LEU A 300 22.08 11.71 2.01
C LEU A 300 22.05 10.27 1.50
N ASN A 301 20.86 9.74 1.21
CA ASN A 301 20.71 8.35 0.82
C ASN A 301 21.34 8.04 -0.54
N VAL A 302 21.19 8.91 -1.52
CA VAL A 302 21.72 8.70 -2.87
C VAL A 302 23.25 8.73 -2.88
N HIS A 303 23.84 9.76 -2.28
CA HIS A 303 25.28 9.96 -2.34
C HIS A 303 26.04 9.03 -1.40
N ALA A 304 25.53 8.76 -0.19
CA ALA A 304 26.16 7.81 0.72
C ALA A 304 26.17 6.38 0.15
N LYS A 305 25.07 5.93 -0.46
CA LYS A 305 25.01 4.62 -1.14
C LYS A 305 25.96 4.53 -2.33
N SER A 306 26.26 5.68 -2.95
CA SER A 306 27.23 5.78 -4.05
C SER A 306 28.68 5.98 -3.55
N GLY A 307 28.92 5.94 -2.23
CA GLY A 307 30.24 6.17 -1.64
C GLY A 307 30.76 7.62 -1.75
N LYS A 308 29.93 8.57 -2.20
CA LYS A 308 30.28 9.98 -2.39
C LYS A 308 30.15 10.77 -1.08
N TRP A 309 30.98 10.41 -0.10
CA TRP A 309 30.93 10.96 1.25
C TRP A 309 31.30 12.45 1.32
N ASP A 310 32.14 12.92 0.42
CA ASP A 310 32.48 14.34 0.24
C ASP A 310 31.23 15.21 0.02
N ILE A 311 30.30 14.73 -0.82
CA ILE A 311 29.03 15.42 -1.06
C ILE A 311 28.17 15.41 0.21
N VAL A 312 28.07 14.26 0.90
CA VAL A 312 27.28 14.12 2.14
C VAL A 312 27.83 15.03 3.24
N GLU A 313 29.15 15.10 3.39
CA GLU A 313 29.80 15.98 4.35
C GLU A 313 29.53 17.44 4.03
N SER A 314 29.68 17.85 2.76
CA SER A 314 29.40 19.23 2.34
C SER A 314 27.94 19.64 2.51
N LEU A 315 27.00 18.70 2.32
CA LEU A 315 25.56 18.94 2.52
C LEU A 315 25.28 19.38 3.95
N PHE A 316 25.89 18.70 4.91
CA PHE A 316 25.64 18.96 6.32
C PHE A 316 26.60 19.97 6.92
N THR A 317 27.71 20.32 6.27
CA THR A 317 28.69 21.27 6.80
C THR A 317 28.60 22.63 6.08
N LYS A 318 28.10 23.64 6.79
CA LYS A 318 28.12 25.04 6.33
C LYS A 318 29.28 25.77 6.98
N LYS A 319 30.14 26.36 6.15
CA LYS A 319 31.15 27.32 6.62
C LYS A 319 30.48 28.69 6.78
N ASP A 320 30.53 29.23 7.99
CA ASP A 320 30.16 30.60 8.24
C ASP A 320 31.24 31.56 7.68
N TRP A 321 30.93 32.85 7.57
CA TRP A 321 31.86 33.84 7.01
C TRP A 321 33.17 33.99 7.79
N PHE A 322 33.18 33.57 9.06
CA PHE A 322 34.40 33.43 9.89
C PHE A 322 35.16 32.11 9.71
N GLY A 323 34.79 31.29 8.72
CA GLY A 323 35.41 29.98 8.48
C GLY A 323 35.02 28.89 9.48
N ARG A 324 34.12 29.18 10.43
CA ARG A 324 33.61 28.19 11.38
C ARG A 324 32.65 27.22 10.69
N THR A 325 32.88 25.92 10.87
CA THR A 325 31.99 24.88 10.34
C THR A 325 30.83 24.61 11.31
N THR A 326 29.62 24.83 10.82
CA THR A 326 28.37 24.49 11.50
C THR A 326 27.73 23.32 10.80
N ILE A 327 27.23 22.35 11.56
CA ILE A 327 26.42 21.29 10.98
C ILE A 327 24.99 21.77 10.96
N SER A 328 24.40 21.83 9.77
CA SER A 328 23.03 22.26 9.54
C SER A 328 22.34 21.14 8.78
N SER A 329 21.40 20.47 9.44
CA SER A 329 20.55 19.45 8.83
C SER A 329 19.11 19.74 9.19
N ASN A 330 18.21 19.55 8.22
CA ASN A 330 16.77 19.57 8.49
C ASN A 330 16.29 18.22 9.04
N ILE A 331 17.14 17.18 9.02
CA ILE A 331 16.87 15.86 9.60
C ILE A 331 17.13 15.93 11.12
N PRO A 332 16.18 15.46 11.96
CA PRO A 332 16.41 15.34 13.40
C PRO A 332 17.70 14.55 13.69
N MET A 333 18.51 15.06 14.62
CA MET A 333 19.89 14.58 14.82
C MET A 333 19.97 13.07 15.10
N GLU A 334 19.07 12.51 15.91
CA GLU A 334 19.06 11.07 16.19
C GLU A 334 18.78 10.24 14.93
N THR A 335 17.81 10.68 14.12
CA THR A 335 17.46 10.06 12.84
C THR A 335 18.62 10.14 11.86
N LEU A 336 19.31 11.27 11.81
CA LEU A 336 20.50 11.47 10.98
C LEU A 336 21.63 10.51 11.39
N LEU A 337 21.96 10.44 12.68
CA LEU A 337 23.00 9.54 13.20
C LEU A 337 22.68 8.07 12.95
N SER A 338 21.42 7.67 13.19
CA SER A 338 20.93 6.32 12.91
C SER A 338 21.13 5.97 11.44
N ARG A 339 20.73 6.89 10.55
CA ARG A 339 20.84 6.66 9.11
C ARG A 339 22.29 6.64 8.62
N LEU A 340 23.13 7.56 9.10
CA LEU A 340 24.56 7.58 8.79
C LEU A 340 25.26 6.29 9.25
N SER A 341 24.94 5.80 10.45
CA SER A 341 25.48 4.53 10.96
C SER A 341 25.05 3.35 10.10
N GLN A 342 23.76 3.26 9.71
CA GLN A 342 23.27 2.23 8.79
C GLN A 342 23.98 2.27 7.43
N LEU A 343 24.27 3.46 6.93
CA LEU A 343 24.98 3.68 5.67
C LEU A 343 26.50 3.52 5.78
N GLN A 344 27.02 3.07 6.94
CA GLN A 344 28.45 2.87 7.19
C GLN A 344 29.29 4.15 7.07
N ALA A 345 28.76 5.28 7.53
CA ALA A 345 29.50 6.52 7.63
C ALA A 345 30.73 6.39 8.55
N SER A 346 31.75 7.21 8.29
CA SER A 346 32.96 7.23 9.12
C SER A 346 32.64 7.64 10.56
N LYS A 347 33.41 7.09 11.52
CA LYS A 347 33.30 7.50 12.93
C LYS A 347 33.57 9.00 13.11
N GLN A 348 34.39 9.60 12.24
CA GLN A 348 34.68 11.05 12.25
C GLN A 348 33.47 11.90 11.87
N LEU A 349 32.70 11.49 10.86
CA LEU A 349 31.47 12.18 10.48
C LEU A 349 30.41 12.07 11.59
N LEU A 350 30.23 10.87 12.15
CA LEU A 350 29.34 10.66 13.30
C LEU A 350 29.76 11.49 14.51
N ALA A 351 31.07 11.56 14.82
CA ALA A 351 31.60 12.39 15.90
C ALA A 351 31.33 13.88 15.66
N SER A 352 31.49 14.35 14.42
CA SER A 352 31.22 15.74 14.03
C SER A 352 29.75 16.09 14.27
N CYS A 353 28.82 15.22 13.89
CA CYS A 353 27.38 15.37 14.17
C CYS A 353 27.08 15.39 15.66
N LEU A 354 27.61 14.42 16.43
CA LEU A 354 27.39 14.32 17.88
C LEU A 354 27.88 15.56 18.64
N ASN A 355 29.01 16.13 18.24
CA ASN A 355 29.57 17.34 18.86
C ASN A 355 28.66 18.58 18.76
N LYS A 356 27.60 18.52 17.94
CA LYS A 356 26.59 19.59 17.80
C LYS A 356 25.33 19.34 18.62
N VAL A 357 25.16 18.15 19.22
CA VAL A 357 24.08 17.89 20.17
C VAL A 357 24.28 18.78 21.40
N ALA A 358 23.33 19.66 21.69
CA ALA A 358 23.46 20.66 22.76
C ALA A 358 23.50 20.02 24.16
N SER A 359 22.60 19.07 24.41
CA SER A 359 22.53 18.31 25.67
C SER A 359 23.74 17.38 25.80
N SER A 360 24.51 17.54 26.88
CA SER A 360 25.65 16.65 27.16
C SER A 360 25.20 15.22 27.42
N ASP A 361 24.03 15.04 28.03
CA ASP A 361 23.50 13.73 28.38
C ASP A 361 23.04 12.98 27.13
N ASP A 362 22.35 13.67 26.22
CA ASP A 362 21.97 13.09 24.92
C ASP A 362 23.21 12.79 24.08
N ARG A 363 24.21 13.69 24.09
CA ARG A 363 25.47 13.47 23.39
C ARG A 363 26.17 12.22 23.89
N LEU A 364 26.28 12.04 25.21
CA LEU A 364 26.86 10.83 25.82
C LEU A 364 26.06 9.59 25.44
N ARG A 365 24.74 9.61 25.64
CA ARG A 365 23.85 8.48 25.31
C ARG A 365 24.02 8.05 23.85
N LEU A 366 23.94 8.99 22.91
CA LEU A 366 24.08 8.69 21.49
C LEU A 366 25.50 8.24 21.13
N ALA A 367 26.54 8.84 21.72
CA ALA A 367 27.92 8.41 21.51
C ALA A 367 28.17 6.97 22.01
N HIS A 368 27.53 6.56 23.12
CA HIS A 368 27.53 5.17 23.57
C HIS A 368 26.82 4.24 22.57
N ILE A 369 25.61 4.60 22.12
CA ILE A 369 24.82 3.80 21.17
C ILE A 369 25.62 3.53 19.88
N TYR A 370 26.25 4.56 19.32
CA TYR A 370 27.00 4.45 18.07
C TYR A 370 28.50 4.14 18.26
N LYS A 371 28.94 3.85 19.50
CA LYS A 371 30.33 3.50 19.85
C LYS A 371 31.36 4.53 19.36
N ILE A 372 31.03 5.82 19.52
CA ILE A 372 31.91 6.94 19.20
C ILE A 372 32.68 7.37 20.46
N HIS A 373 33.66 6.56 20.84
CA HIS A 373 34.40 6.65 22.10
C HIS A 373 35.09 8.01 22.32
N ALA A 374 35.67 8.59 21.27
CA ALA A 374 36.34 9.90 21.37
C ALA A 374 35.40 10.98 21.91
N VAL A 375 34.14 10.99 21.45
CA VAL A 375 33.13 11.95 21.91
C VAL A 375 32.73 11.70 23.37
N VAL A 376 32.67 10.44 23.81
CA VAL A 376 32.41 10.10 25.21
C VAL A 376 33.52 10.66 26.10
N ILE A 377 34.78 10.37 25.75
CA ILE A 377 35.97 10.81 26.50
C ILE A 377 36.01 12.34 26.58
N GLU A 378 35.87 13.03 25.46
CA GLU A 378 35.88 14.50 25.40
C GLU A 378 34.73 15.13 26.18
N THR A 379 33.54 14.53 26.16
CA THR A 379 32.37 15.07 26.85
C THR A 379 32.50 14.90 28.37
N LEU A 380 32.93 13.73 28.85
CA LEU A 380 33.19 13.50 30.27
C LEU A 380 34.33 14.40 30.80
N ALA A 381 35.37 14.60 29.99
CA ALA A 381 36.45 15.52 30.31
C ALA A 381 35.95 16.97 30.44
N LYS A 382 35.10 17.43 29.51
CA LYS A 382 34.47 18.77 29.58
C LYS A 382 33.55 18.94 30.79
N GLN A 383 32.87 17.87 31.21
CA GLN A 383 32.05 17.85 32.44
C GLN A 383 32.88 17.75 33.73
N LYS A 384 34.20 17.52 33.63
CA LYS A 384 35.10 17.23 34.77
C LYS A 384 34.68 16.00 35.59
N ASP A 385 33.93 15.07 34.99
CA ASP A 385 33.52 13.83 35.66
C ASP A 385 34.62 12.77 35.54
N ARG A 386 35.63 12.92 36.40
CA ARG A 386 36.79 12.03 36.44
C ARG A 386 36.42 10.59 36.79
N THR A 387 35.40 10.42 37.64
CA THR A 387 34.89 9.10 38.06
C THR A 387 34.27 8.34 36.89
N ALA A 388 33.36 8.97 36.14
CA ALA A 388 32.75 8.37 34.97
C ALA A 388 33.79 8.10 33.87
N LEU A 389 34.75 9.02 33.65
CA LEU A 389 35.81 8.81 32.66
C LEU A 389 36.73 7.62 33.03
N THR A 390 37.04 7.46 34.31
CA THR A 390 37.83 6.32 34.81
C THR A 390 37.08 5.01 34.61
N ASN A 391 35.80 4.97 34.98
CA ASN A 391 34.95 3.79 34.77
C ASN A 391 34.80 3.46 33.29
N TYR A 392 34.63 4.47 32.43
CA TYR A 392 34.52 4.27 31.00
C TYR A 392 35.81 3.73 30.40
N LYS A 393 36.98 4.24 30.80
CA LYS A 393 38.28 3.71 30.37
C LYS A 393 38.42 2.21 30.64
N MET A 394 37.92 1.72 31.78
CA MET A 394 37.95 0.29 32.11
C MET A 394 37.12 -0.58 31.16
N THR A 395 36.19 0.00 30.41
CA THR A 395 35.40 -0.71 29.39
C THR A 395 36.08 -0.76 28.01
N LEU A 396 37.17 0.00 27.82
CA LEU A 396 37.92 0.06 26.56
C LEU A 396 39.01 -1.01 26.55
N ASN A 397 39.40 -1.46 25.35
CA ASN A 397 40.51 -2.40 25.21
C ASN A 397 41.84 -1.68 25.55
N PRO A 398 42.67 -2.20 26.49
CA PRO A 398 43.91 -1.56 26.91
C PRO A 398 44.91 -1.21 25.79
N GLN A 399 44.83 -1.88 24.63
CA GLN A 399 45.69 -1.63 23.48
C GLN A 399 45.07 -0.70 22.42
N SER A 400 43.85 -0.21 22.64
CA SER A 400 43.16 0.63 21.66
C SER A 400 43.55 2.10 21.79
N GLU A 401 43.47 2.84 20.68
CA GLU A 401 43.74 4.28 20.64
C GLU A 401 42.83 5.05 21.60
N GLU A 402 41.59 4.59 21.77
CA GLU A 402 40.61 5.17 22.67
C GLU A 402 41.00 5.02 24.14
N TYR A 403 41.60 3.88 24.53
CA TYR A 403 42.11 3.69 25.89
C TYR A 403 43.26 4.66 26.18
N ILE A 404 44.20 4.80 25.24
CA ILE A 404 45.31 5.74 25.34
C ILE A 404 44.79 7.18 25.44
N LEU A 405 43.80 7.54 24.62
CA LEU A 405 43.15 8.86 24.67
C LEU A 405 42.51 9.11 26.04
N ALA A 406 41.77 8.15 26.58
CA ALA A 406 41.15 8.27 27.91
C ALA A 406 42.20 8.39 29.02
N GLU A 407 43.30 7.64 28.94
CA GLU A 407 44.40 7.72 29.90
C GLU A 407 45.10 9.08 29.86
N ASN A 408 45.44 9.58 28.67
CA ASN A 408 46.07 10.89 28.52
C ASN A 408 45.16 12.01 29.03
N THR A 409 43.87 11.96 28.70
CA THR A 409 42.87 12.93 29.18
C THR A 409 42.74 12.90 30.71
N LEU A 410 42.89 11.72 31.35
CA LEU A 410 42.91 11.60 32.80
C LEU A 410 44.22 12.15 33.42
N ARG A 411 45.34 12.13 32.71
CA ARG A 411 46.62 12.69 33.18
C ARG A 411 46.64 14.22 33.08
N ASP A 412 46.17 14.77 31.96
CA ASP A 412 46.15 16.22 31.71
C ASP A 412 45.23 16.99 32.66
N ASN A 413 44.18 16.34 33.17
CA ASN A 413 43.33 16.92 34.20
C ASN A 413 43.97 16.91 35.62
N VAL A 414 45.08 16.19 35.83
CA VAL A 414 45.81 16.17 37.12
C VAL A 414 46.85 17.29 37.19
N SER A 415 47.54 17.59 36.08
CA SER A 415 48.53 18.67 36.02
C SER A 415 47.92 20.04 36.31
N HIS A 416 46.71 20.33 35.83
CA HIS A 416 46.02 21.59 36.13
C HIS A 416 45.54 21.75 37.58
N LEU A 417 45.45 20.67 38.38
CA LEU A 417 45.20 20.77 39.83
C LEU A 417 46.50 20.81 40.66
N GLY A 418 47.63 20.38 40.10
CA GLY A 418 48.95 20.48 40.72
C GLY A 418 49.45 21.92 40.78
N ASP A 419 49.27 22.68 39.69
CA ASP A 419 49.75 24.06 39.60
C ASP A 419 49.01 25.05 40.51
N VAL A 420 47.80 24.73 40.98
CA VAL A 420 47.04 25.57 41.92
C VAL A 420 47.44 25.32 43.38
N LYS A 421 48.01 24.14 43.69
CA LYS A 421 48.47 23.83 45.06
C LYS A 421 49.88 24.32 45.35
N GLU A 422 50.71 24.56 44.34
CA GLU A 422 52.07 25.09 44.54
C GLU A 422 52.11 26.61 44.75
N ILE A 423 51.03 27.36 44.46
CA ILE A 423 50.99 28.83 44.65
C ILE A 423 50.45 29.22 46.04
N MET A 424 49.92 28.28 46.84
CA MET A 424 49.32 28.58 48.15
C MET A 424 50.16 28.16 49.38
N VAL A 425 51.46 27.88 49.19
CA VAL A 425 52.41 27.64 50.30
C VAL A 425 53.69 28.45 50.10
N THR A 426 53.57 29.76 49.86
CA THR A 426 54.62 30.74 50.18
C THR A 426 54.04 32.15 50.07
N CYS A 427 53.54 32.68 51.19
CA CYS A 427 53.59 34.07 51.65
C CYS A 427 52.82 34.17 52.98
#